data_AF-S2Y1H4-F1
#
_entry.id   AF-S2Y1H4-F1
#
_cell.length_a   1.000
_cell.length_b   1.000
_cell.length_c   1.000
_cell.angle_alpha   90.00
_cell.angle_beta   90.00
_cell.angle_gamma   90.00
#
_symmetry.space_group_name_H-M   'P 1'
#
loop_
_entity.id
_entity.type
_entity.pdbx_description
1 polymer ?
#
loop_
_entity_poly.entity_id
_entity_poly.type
_entity_poly.pdbx_seq_one_letter_code
_entity_poly.pdbx_strand_id
1 'polypeptide(L)'
;MIVDEGTNPFEVGVATELFGLPRPELGLPAPLYEVTLCAPAREVRMNHGFFTLTGVAGLDAVDGADTVVVPGRPDNVVPRVETVLEAVRRAYARGARVMSLCTGSFALAEAGLLDGRRATTHWMWVDAFRELHPKVLLEPDVLFVDEGRILTAAGSAAALDLGLHVVRKDHGAEIANAVSRRLVFAAHRDGGQRQFVERPVPSVPEESLAPLLAWAQERLGEPLTVADLAARAAVSPATLHRRFRAELGTTPLAWLTGERVALACRLIERGEERLDVVAARSGLGSAANLRARVRRETGLSPSAYRRRFGPAAGEAVRV
;
A
#
# COMPACT_ATOMS: atom_id res chain seq x y z
N MET A 1 -6.86 -6.31 13.70
CA MET A 1 -5.95 -5.20 14.11
C MET A 1 -5.70 -5.18 15.62
N ILE A 2 -4.45 -4.99 16.06
CA ILE A 2 -4.06 -4.88 17.48
C ILE A 2 -4.11 -3.41 17.92
N VAL A 3 -4.66 -3.12 19.10
CA VAL A 3 -4.62 -1.81 19.77
C VAL A 3 -4.16 -1.98 21.21
N ASP A 4 -3.25 -1.13 21.65
CA ASP A 4 -2.70 -1.10 23.01
C ASP A 4 -2.45 0.34 23.48
N GLU A 5 -1.98 0.48 24.72
CA GLU A 5 -1.79 1.77 25.39
C GLU A 5 -1.00 2.75 24.51
N GLY A 6 -1.59 3.93 24.28
CA GLY A 6 -0.98 4.97 23.45
C GLY A 6 -1.06 4.73 21.94
N THR A 7 -1.77 3.71 21.46
CA THR A 7 -2.02 3.53 20.01
C THR A 7 -2.58 4.82 19.39
N ASN A 8 -2.06 5.20 18.23
CA ASN A 8 -2.49 6.41 17.53
C ASN A 8 -3.88 6.24 16.88
N PRO A 9 -4.91 7.02 17.27
CA PRO A 9 -6.25 6.92 16.68
C PRO A 9 -6.30 7.11 15.17
N PHE A 10 -5.40 7.92 14.60
CA PHE A 10 -5.38 8.15 13.16
C PHE A 10 -5.20 6.85 12.39
N GLU A 11 -4.33 5.95 12.86
CA GLU A 11 -4.03 4.70 12.18
C GLU A 11 -5.14 3.66 12.33
N VAL A 12 -5.86 3.69 13.45
CA VAL A 12 -7.11 2.94 13.61
C VAL A 12 -8.16 3.46 12.62
N GLY A 13 -8.26 4.78 12.46
CA GLY A 13 -9.12 5.41 11.46
C GLY A 13 -8.75 5.00 10.04
N VAL A 14 -7.46 5.00 9.69
CA VAL A 14 -6.96 4.54 8.39
C VAL A 14 -7.34 3.08 8.12
N ALA A 15 -7.09 2.18 9.07
CA ALA A 15 -7.46 0.78 8.93
C ALA A 15 -8.99 0.58 8.81
N THR A 16 -9.77 1.35 9.57
CA THR A 16 -11.24 1.35 9.49
C THR A 16 -11.72 1.82 8.12
N GLU A 17 -11.16 2.92 7.62
CA GLU A 17 -11.48 3.47 6.31
C GLU A 17 -11.15 2.49 5.18
N LEU A 18 -10.00 1.82 5.24
CA LEU A 18 -9.57 0.89 4.19
C LEU A 18 -10.31 -0.44 4.22
N PHE A 19 -10.45 -1.03 5.41
CA PHE A 19 -10.86 -2.42 5.57
C PHE A 19 -12.24 -2.56 6.22
N GLY A 20 -12.62 -1.66 7.12
CA GLY A 20 -13.80 -1.80 7.96
C GLY A 20 -15.11 -1.26 7.37
N LEU A 21 -15.04 -0.39 6.36
CA LEU A 21 -16.26 0.24 5.82
C LEU A 21 -17.01 -0.65 4.83
N PRO A 22 -18.36 -0.72 4.92
CA PRO A 22 -19.17 -1.34 3.89
C PRO A 22 -19.07 -0.55 2.58
N ARG A 23 -18.99 -1.28 1.46
CA ARG A 23 -18.84 -0.74 0.09
C ARG A 23 -20.01 -1.17 -0.81
N PRO A 24 -21.26 -0.74 -0.55
CA PRO A 24 -22.41 -1.11 -1.38
C PRO A 24 -22.25 -0.69 -2.85
N GLU A 25 -21.47 0.35 -3.13
CA GLU A 25 -21.13 0.81 -4.48
C GLU A 25 -20.39 -0.23 -5.34
N LEU A 26 -19.83 -1.28 -4.72
CA LEU A 26 -19.17 -2.38 -5.42
C LEU A 26 -20.13 -3.52 -5.80
N GLY A 27 -21.36 -3.53 -5.29
CA GLY A 27 -22.34 -4.58 -5.57
C GLY A 27 -21.91 -5.99 -5.13
N LEU A 28 -20.97 -6.10 -4.19
CA LEU A 28 -20.43 -7.38 -3.74
C LEU A 28 -21.39 -8.08 -2.77
N PRO A 29 -21.47 -9.43 -2.79
CA PRO A 29 -22.36 -10.19 -1.93
C PRO A 29 -21.89 -10.25 -0.47
N ALA A 30 -20.63 -9.91 -0.20
CA ALA A 30 -19.99 -9.91 1.10
C ALA A 30 -19.06 -8.69 1.25
N PRO A 31 -18.74 -8.24 2.48
CA PRO A 31 -17.73 -7.21 2.67
C PRO A 31 -16.36 -7.68 2.15
N LEU A 32 -15.52 -6.73 1.75
CA LEU A 32 -14.14 -7.03 1.32
C LEU A 32 -13.35 -7.68 2.45
N TYR A 33 -13.53 -7.15 3.66
CA TYR A 33 -12.85 -7.61 4.87
C TYR A 33 -13.79 -7.74 6.07
N GLU A 34 -13.50 -8.71 6.92
CA GLU A 34 -14.01 -8.78 8.28
C GLU A 34 -12.94 -8.20 9.23
N VAL A 35 -13.25 -7.07 9.90
CA VAL A 35 -12.28 -6.35 10.73
C VAL A 35 -12.59 -6.54 12.21
N THR A 36 -11.59 -7.00 12.97
CA THR A 36 -11.68 -7.07 14.45
C THR A 36 -10.59 -6.23 15.11
N LEU A 37 -10.97 -5.37 16.06
CA LEU A 37 -10.03 -4.74 16.99
C LEU A 37 -9.80 -5.67 18.19
N CYS A 38 -8.54 -5.86 18.56
CA CYS A 38 -8.16 -6.66 19.71
C CYS A 38 -7.08 -5.99 20.56
N ALA A 39 -7.07 -6.26 21.86
CA ALA A 39 -6.19 -5.60 22.82
C ALA A 39 -5.69 -6.54 23.91
N PRO A 40 -4.53 -6.23 24.55
CA PRO A 40 -4.04 -6.96 25.72
C PRO A 40 -4.85 -6.67 27.00
N ALA A 41 -5.66 -5.60 27.01
CA ALA A 41 -6.44 -5.16 28.17
C ALA A 41 -7.88 -4.81 27.78
N ARG A 42 -8.80 -4.85 28.75
CA ARG A 42 -10.23 -4.54 28.54
C ARG A 42 -10.50 -3.06 28.29
N GLU A 43 -9.59 -2.21 28.76
CA GLU A 43 -9.59 -0.77 28.56
C GLU A 43 -8.22 -0.36 28.00
N VAL A 44 -8.23 0.39 26.91
CA VAL A 44 -7.02 0.88 26.25
C VAL A 44 -7.12 2.38 26.12
N ARG A 45 -6.23 3.12 26.77
CA ARG A 45 -6.19 4.56 26.62
C ARG A 45 -5.39 4.91 25.36
N MET A 46 -6.04 5.60 24.44
CA MET A 46 -5.45 5.94 23.15
C MET A 46 -4.46 7.10 23.28
N ASN A 47 -3.64 7.30 22.24
CA ASN A 47 -2.65 8.38 22.21
C ASN A 47 -3.25 9.74 22.63
N HIS A 48 -2.46 10.54 23.35
CA HIS A 48 -2.86 11.81 23.96
C HIS A 48 -4.05 11.73 24.94
N GLY A 49 -4.52 10.52 25.28
CA GLY A 49 -5.72 10.33 26.11
C GLY A 49 -6.99 10.82 25.44
N PHE A 50 -7.03 10.87 24.10
CA PHE A 50 -8.20 11.36 23.36
C PHE A 50 -9.49 10.62 23.75
N PHE A 51 -9.40 9.31 23.95
CA PHE A 51 -10.47 8.46 24.42
C PHE A 51 -9.91 7.14 24.96
N THR A 52 -10.75 6.37 25.64
CA THR A 52 -10.48 5.00 26.07
C THR A 52 -11.32 4.04 25.25
N LEU A 53 -10.69 3.10 24.55
CA LEU A 53 -11.38 1.99 23.90
C LEU A 53 -11.74 0.93 24.93
N THR A 54 -12.99 0.48 24.90
CA THR A 54 -13.51 -0.60 25.72
C THR A 54 -14.29 -1.59 24.87
N GLY A 55 -14.51 -2.81 25.37
CA GLY A 55 -15.32 -3.81 24.67
C GLY A 55 -14.70 -4.40 23.40
N VAL A 56 -13.39 -4.20 23.20
CA VAL A 56 -12.63 -4.85 22.12
C VAL A 56 -12.29 -6.30 22.46
N ALA A 57 -12.02 -7.12 21.45
CA ALA A 57 -11.68 -8.53 21.65
C ALA A 57 -10.32 -8.70 22.37
N GLY A 58 -10.09 -9.86 22.97
CA GLY A 58 -8.76 -10.25 23.46
C GLY A 58 -7.79 -10.54 22.30
N LEU A 59 -6.49 -10.60 22.60
CA LEU A 59 -5.45 -10.87 21.60
C LEU A 59 -5.59 -12.23 20.91
N ASP A 60 -6.37 -13.16 21.46
CA ASP A 60 -6.75 -14.45 20.88
C ASP A 60 -7.45 -14.27 19.51
N ALA A 61 -8.06 -13.10 19.25
CA ALA A 61 -8.66 -12.79 17.96
C ALA A 61 -7.67 -12.87 16.77
N VAL A 62 -6.35 -12.70 17.01
CA VAL A 62 -5.33 -12.82 15.95
C VAL A 62 -5.22 -14.25 15.40
N ASP A 63 -5.74 -15.25 16.11
CA ASP A 63 -5.64 -16.66 15.74
C ASP A 63 -6.57 -17.01 14.57
N GLY A 64 -7.59 -16.18 14.30
CA GLY A 64 -8.49 -16.33 13.15
C GLY A 64 -8.21 -15.38 11.98
N ALA A 65 -7.29 -14.42 12.11
CA ALA A 65 -7.13 -13.31 11.17
C ALA A 65 -6.15 -13.62 10.02
N ASP A 66 -6.51 -13.40 8.75
CA ASP A 66 -5.57 -13.61 7.64
C ASP A 66 -4.50 -12.50 7.57
N THR A 67 -4.81 -11.32 8.10
CA THR A 67 -3.90 -10.19 8.24
C THR A 67 -3.94 -9.63 9.66
N VAL A 68 -2.78 -9.32 10.24
CA VAL A 68 -2.67 -8.59 11.51
C VAL A 68 -2.03 -7.23 11.26
N VAL A 69 -2.76 -6.18 11.60
CA VAL A 69 -2.29 -4.79 11.53
C VAL A 69 -1.79 -4.34 12.90
N VAL A 70 -0.56 -3.83 12.95
CA VAL A 70 0.09 -3.27 14.15
C VAL A 70 0.31 -1.75 13.94
N PRO A 71 -0.48 -0.90 14.61
CA PRO A 71 -0.33 0.55 14.52
C PRO A 71 0.89 1.05 15.31
N GLY A 72 1.32 2.28 15.06
CA GLY A 72 2.26 3.05 15.84
C GLY A 72 1.67 3.62 17.13
N ARG A 73 2.58 3.94 18.04
CA ARG A 73 2.33 4.60 19.32
C ARG A 73 3.47 5.61 19.59
N PRO A 74 3.33 6.57 20.51
CA PRO A 74 4.27 7.68 20.63
C PRO A 74 5.64 7.28 21.19
N ASP A 75 5.69 6.31 22.10
CA ASP A 75 6.93 5.88 22.75
C ASP A 75 7.50 4.63 22.06
N ASN A 76 8.43 4.83 21.15
CA ASN A 76 8.99 3.77 20.30
C ASN A 76 10.28 3.16 20.86
N VAL A 77 10.80 3.71 21.96
CA VAL A 77 12.03 3.21 22.60
C VAL A 77 11.72 2.31 23.78
N VAL A 78 10.53 2.43 24.37
CA VAL A 78 9.98 1.43 25.28
C VAL A 78 9.43 0.27 24.46
N PRO A 79 9.82 -0.99 24.69
CA PRO A 79 9.25 -2.14 23.98
C PRO A 79 7.76 -2.32 24.25
N ARG A 80 7.04 -2.96 23.32
CA ARG A 80 5.67 -3.39 23.60
C ARG A 80 5.63 -4.46 24.68
N VAL A 81 4.47 -4.57 25.33
CA VAL A 81 4.21 -5.65 26.27
C VAL A 81 4.33 -7.00 25.57
N GLU A 82 4.92 -7.98 26.26
CA GLU A 82 5.26 -9.27 25.66
C GLU A 82 4.04 -9.99 25.07
N THR A 83 2.87 -9.87 25.70
CA THR A 83 1.62 -10.47 25.19
C THR A 83 1.25 -9.97 23.79
N VAL A 84 1.53 -8.70 23.46
CA VAL A 84 1.34 -8.15 22.11
C VAL A 84 2.35 -8.74 21.13
N LEU A 85 3.63 -8.83 21.54
CA LEU A 85 4.68 -9.41 20.71
C LEU A 85 4.42 -10.91 20.42
N GLU A 86 4.00 -11.67 21.43
CA GLU A 86 3.57 -13.07 21.29
C GLU A 86 2.40 -13.21 20.32
N ALA A 87 1.38 -12.35 20.41
CA ALA A 87 0.25 -12.37 19.48
C ALA A 87 0.69 -12.14 18.02
N VAL A 88 1.61 -11.19 17.79
CA VAL A 88 2.19 -10.94 16.46
C VAL A 88 2.99 -12.16 15.96
N ARG A 89 3.85 -12.74 16.81
CA ARG A 89 4.64 -13.94 16.45
C ARG A 89 3.73 -15.12 16.14
N ARG A 90 2.69 -15.36 16.94
CA ARG A 90 1.72 -16.45 16.77
C ARG A 90 0.96 -16.34 15.45
N ALA A 91 0.45 -15.15 15.14
CA ALA A 91 -0.21 -14.90 13.86
C ALA A 91 0.73 -15.17 12.66
N TYR A 92 1.95 -14.66 12.72
CA TYR A 92 2.93 -14.88 11.66
C TYR A 92 3.33 -16.35 11.51
N ALA A 93 3.53 -17.08 12.62
CA ALA A 93 3.88 -18.49 12.62
C ALA A 93 2.77 -19.37 11.99
N ARG A 94 1.49 -19.00 12.19
CA ARG A 94 0.35 -19.68 11.57
C ARG A 94 0.28 -19.49 10.05
N GLY A 95 0.93 -18.46 9.51
CA GLY A 95 0.87 -18.15 8.08
C GLY A 95 0.17 -16.84 7.75
N ALA A 96 -0.35 -16.11 8.75
CA ALA A 96 -0.98 -14.81 8.52
C ALA A 96 0.02 -13.79 7.95
N ARG A 97 -0.52 -12.80 7.24
CA ARG A 97 0.20 -11.58 6.87
C ARG A 97 0.27 -10.67 8.10
N VAL A 98 1.42 -10.04 8.35
CA VAL A 98 1.57 -9.03 9.39
C VAL A 98 1.98 -7.74 8.73
N MET A 99 1.32 -6.64 9.07
CA MET A 99 1.67 -5.33 8.57
C MET A 99 1.77 -4.29 9.68
N SER A 100 2.76 -3.41 9.62
CA SER A 100 2.84 -2.26 10.50
C SER A 100 2.49 -0.96 9.81
N LEU A 101 1.86 -0.08 10.57
CA LEU A 101 1.66 1.32 10.23
C LEU A 101 2.59 2.16 11.11
N CYS A 102 3.28 3.12 10.50
CA CYS A 102 4.17 4.05 11.21
C CYS A 102 5.21 3.31 12.06
N THR A 103 5.28 3.66 13.33
CA THR A 103 6.20 3.07 14.31
C THR A 103 5.74 1.72 14.85
N GLY A 104 4.62 1.16 14.36
CA GLY A 104 4.30 -0.25 14.57
C GLY A 104 5.40 -1.19 14.08
N SER A 105 6.27 -0.71 13.18
CA SER A 105 7.47 -1.41 12.72
C SER A 105 8.44 -1.78 13.85
N PHE A 106 8.52 -0.97 14.93
CA PHE A 106 9.33 -1.31 16.12
C PHE A 106 8.83 -2.60 16.77
N ALA A 107 7.51 -2.77 16.90
CA ALA A 107 6.93 -3.99 17.45
C ALA A 107 7.24 -5.24 16.62
N LEU A 108 7.27 -5.10 15.29
CA LEU A 108 7.65 -6.19 14.40
C LEU A 108 9.14 -6.53 14.53
N ALA A 109 9.99 -5.53 14.75
CA ALA A 109 11.41 -5.73 15.03
C ALA A 109 11.64 -6.38 16.40
N GLU A 110 10.98 -5.90 17.45
CA GLU A 110 10.95 -6.48 18.81
C GLU A 110 10.45 -7.93 18.81
N ALA A 111 9.47 -8.23 17.95
CA ALA A 111 8.98 -9.59 17.74
C ALA A 111 9.99 -10.50 17.01
N GLY A 112 11.11 -9.95 16.49
CA GLY A 112 12.13 -10.68 15.74
C GLY A 112 11.75 -10.97 14.29
N LEU A 113 10.66 -10.38 13.79
CA LEU A 113 10.13 -10.66 12.44
C LEU A 113 10.94 -9.96 11.35
N LEU A 114 11.65 -8.87 11.68
CA LEU A 114 12.36 -8.02 10.71
C LEU A 114 13.86 -8.31 10.58
N ASP A 115 14.43 -9.20 11.41
CA ASP A 115 15.86 -9.54 11.37
C ASP A 115 16.27 -10.04 9.97
N GLY A 116 17.22 -9.35 9.34
CA GLY A 116 17.73 -9.66 8.00
C GLY A 116 16.77 -9.35 6.85
N ARG A 117 15.65 -8.65 7.12
CA ARG A 117 14.62 -8.32 6.11
C ARG A 117 14.56 -6.84 5.82
N ARG A 118 14.05 -6.50 4.63
CA ARG A 118 13.75 -5.11 4.26
C ARG A 118 12.52 -4.63 5.03
N ALA A 119 12.60 -3.41 5.53
CA ALA A 119 11.50 -2.74 6.22
C ALA A 119 11.64 -1.22 6.11
N THR A 120 10.58 -0.49 6.40
CA THR A 120 10.61 0.97 6.56
C THR A 120 9.88 1.37 7.84
N THR A 121 10.17 2.58 8.32
CA THR A 121 9.52 3.22 9.46
C THR A 121 9.33 4.70 9.16
N HIS A 122 8.66 5.43 10.05
CA HIS A 122 8.52 6.88 9.90
C HIS A 122 9.88 7.57 9.94
N TRP A 123 10.18 8.46 8.99
CA TRP A 123 11.48 9.11 8.82
C TRP A 123 12.09 9.69 10.12
N MET A 124 11.25 10.29 10.97
CA MET A 124 11.66 10.87 12.27
C MET A 124 12.30 9.85 13.23
N TRP A 125 11.99 8.56 13.07
CA TRP A 125 12.41 7.49 13.96
C TRP A 125 13.50 6.59 13.35
N VAL A 126 14.03 6.95 12.18
CA VAL A 126 15.02 6.13 11.45
C VAL A 126 16.28 5.89 12.28
N ASP A 127 16.81 6.91 12.95
CA ASP A 127 18.06 6.78 13.71
C ASP A 127 17.87 5.90 14.94
N ALA A 128 16.82 6.15 15.73
CA ALA A 128 16.46 5.32 16.87
C ALA A 128 16.17 3.87 16.46
N PHE A 129 15.48 3.66 15.34
CA PHE A 129 15.20 2.32 14.82
C PHE A 129 16.48 1.57 14.46
N ARG A 130 17.45 2.24 13.81
CA ARG A 130 18.74 1.64 13.44
C ARG A 130 19.56 1.25 14.66
N GLU A 131 19.55 2.08 15.70
CA GLU A 131 20.25 1.81 16.95
C GLU A 131 19.66 0.60 17.66
N LEU A 132 18.33 0.54 17.79
CA LEU A 132 17.64 -0.54 18.50
C LEU A 132 17.56 -1.85 17.71
N HIS A 133 17.50 -1.77 16.38
CA HIS A 133 17.25 -2.92 15.50
C HIS A 133 18.27 -2.99 14.33
N PRO A 134 19.57 -3.10 14.62
CA PRO A 134 20.65 -3.00 13.61
C PRO A 134 20.66 -4.14 12.58
N LYS A 135 19.95 -5.25 12.86
CA LYS A 135 19.83 -6.39 11.94
C LYS A 135 18.80 -6.18 10.84
N VAL A 136 17.95 -5.16 10.94
CA VAL A 136 16.91 -4.86 9.96
C VAL A 136 17.52 -4.09 8.78
N LEU A 137 17.20 -4.50 7.56
CA LEU A 137 17.63 -3.81 6.35
C LEU A 137 16.70 -2.60 6.10
N LEU A 138 16.88 -1.55 6.90
CA LEU A 138 15.98 -0.40 6.91
C LEU A 138 16.10 0.45 5.63
N GLU A 139 14.96 0.65 4.94
CA GLU A 139 14.77 1.55 3.80
C GLU A 139 14.02 2.81 4.24
N PRO A 140 14.72 3.91 4.59
CA PRO A 140 14.08 5.10 5.17
C PRO A 140 13.35 5.99 4.14
N ASP A 141 13.66 5.83 2.85
CA ASP A 141 13.21 6.72 1.78
C ASP A 141 12.03 6.15 0.98
N VAL A 142 11.25 5.21 1.53
CA VAL A 142 10.10 4.61 0.85
C VAL A 142 8.83 4.76 1.68
N LEU A 143 7.66 4.85 1.03
CA LEU A 143 6.37 4.92 1.71
C LEU A 143 6.03 3.61 2.43
N PHE A 144 6.29 2.49 1.75
CA PHE A 144 6.12 1.17 2.32
C PHE A 144 7.07 0.15 1.70
N VAL A 145 7.34 -0.91 2.46
CA VAL A 145 8.05 -2.11 2.01
C VAL A 145 7.10 -3.29 2.10
N ASP A 146 7.11 -4.11 1.06
CA ASP A 146 6.42 -5.39 0.99
C ASP A 146 7.47 -6.50 0.88
N GLU A 147 7.57 -7.30 1.94
CA GLU A 147 8.46 -8.45 2.05
C GLU A 147 7.63 -9.76 2.11
N GLY A 148 6.59 -9.83 1.27
CA GLY A 148 5.70 -10.98 1.12
C GLY A 148 4.62 -11.02 2.20
N ARG A 149 4.87 -11.73 3.31
CA ARG A 149 3.93 -11.82 4.45
C ARG A 149 4.19 -10.76 5.52
N ILE A 150 5.25 -9.97 5.38
CA ILE A 150 5.56 -8.86 6.27
C ILE A 150 5.55 -7.58 5.45
N LEU A 151 4.78 -6.60 5.89
CA LEU A 151 4.72 -5.29 5.23
C LEU A 151 4.89 -4.19 6.27
N THR A 152 5.58 -3.12 5.90
CA THR A 152 5.82 -2.01 6.83
C THR A 152 5.58 -0.70 6.09
N ALA A 153 4.79 0.21 6.66
CA ALA A 153 4.60 1.56 6.14
C ALA A 153 5.25 2.60 7.05
N ALA A 154 5.71 3.68 6.43
CA ALA A 154 6.22 4.87 7.11
C ALA A 154 5.20 5.54 8.04
N GLY A 155 3.91 5.26 7.90
CA GLY A 155 2.83 5.86 8.70
C GLY A 155 2.19 7.08 8.08
N SER A 156 1.29 7.72 8.82
CA SER A 156 0.49 8.85 8.33
C SER A 156 -0.18 8.49 6.99
N ALA A 157 -0.06 9.32 5.95
CA ALA A 157 -0.63 9.02 4.63
C ALA A 157 -0.07 7.74 3.99
N ALA A 158 1.16 7.32 4.31
CA ALA A 158 1.75 6.09 3.75
C ALA A 158 1.04 4.81 4.24
N ALA A 159 0.30 4.90 5.35
CA ALA A 159 -0.57 3.81 5.79
C ALA A 159 -1.74 3.59 4.82
N LEU A 160 -2.27 4.65 4.21
CA LEU A 160 -3.27 4.57 3.14
C LEU A 160 -2.69 3.91 1.89
N ASP A 161 -1.45 4.29 1.53
CA ASP A 161 -0.73 3.71 0.40
C ASP A 161 -0.53 2.19 0.57
N LEU A 162 -0.01 1.76 1.73
CA LEU A 162 0.15 0.33 2.03
C LEU A 162 -1.20 -0.41 2.06
N GLY A 163 -2.22 0.20 2.65
CA GLY A 163 -3.55 -0.38 2.68
C GLY A 163 -4.16 -0.58 1.29
N LEU A 164 -4.08 0.42 0.42
CA LEU A 164 -4.54 0.31 -0.97
C LEU A 164 -3.74 -0.73 -1.77
N HIS A 165 -2.43 -0.85 -1.49
CA HIS A 165 -1.59 -1.92 -2.04
C HIS A 165 -2.07 -3.31 -1.59
N VAL A 166 -2.44 -3.46 -0.32
CA VAL A 166 -3.04 -4.69 0.21
C VAL A 166 -4.38 -4.99 -0.45
N VAL A 167 -5.30 -4.01 -0.54
CA VAL A 167 -6.58 -4.15 -1.24
C VAL A 167 -6.39 -4.62 -2.67
N ARG A 168 -5.41 -4.04 -3.37
CA ARG A 168 -5.07 -4.42 -4.74
C ARG A 168 -4.56 -5.86 -4.83
N LYS A 169 -3.71 -6.29 -3.90
CA LYS A 169 -3.21 -7.67 -3.87
C LYS A 169 -4.31 -8.69 -3.57
N ASP A 170 -5.27 -8.33 -2.73
CA ASP A 170 -6.31 -9.26 -2.28
C ASP A 170 -7.48 -9.32 -3.27
N HIS A 171 -7.89 -8.17 -3.81
CA HIS A 171 -9.13 -8.00 -4.56
C HIS A 171 -8.96 -7.39 -5.96
N GLY A 172 -7.73 -7.11 -6.40
CA GLY A 172 -7.46 -6.58 -7.73
C GLY A 172 -7.52 -5.05 -7.84
N ALA A 173 -7.13 -4.55 -9.01
CA ALA A 173 -6.93 -3.14 -9.26
C ALA A 173 -8.25 -2.34 -9.29
N GLU A 174 -9.32 -2.90 -9.86
CA GLU A 174 -10.62 -2.23 -9.95
C GLU A 174 -11.21 -1.92 -8.57
N ILE A 175 -11.21 -2.91 -7.67
CA ILE A 175 -11.67 -2.74 -6.29
C ILE A 175 -10.80 -1.74 -5.55
N ALA A 176 -9.47 -1.86 -5.65
CA ALA A 176 -8.56 -0.89 -5.03
C ALA A 176 -8.79 0.56 -5.52
N ASN A 177 -9.05 0.74 -6.82
CA ASN A 177 -9.35 2.07 -7.38
C ASN A 177 -10.71 2.60 -6.91
N ALA A 178 -11.69 1.73 -6.66
CA ALA A 178 -12.97 2.16 -6.10
C ALA A 178 -12.84 2.60 -4.63
N VAL A 179 -12.08 1.84 -3.85
CA VAL A 179 -11.73 2.21 -2.47
C VAL A 179 -11.01 3.56 -2.46
N SER A 180 -10.00 3.77 -3.31
CA SER A 180 -9.26 5.03 -3.35
C SER A 180 -10.12 6.23 -3.76
N ARG A 181 -11.06 6.05 -4.70
CA ARG A 181 -12.00 7.11 -5.12
C ARG A 181 -12.87 7.57 -3.96
N ARG A 182 -13.37 6.64 -3.14
CA ARG A 182 -14.19 6.99 -1.97
C ARG A 182 -13.36 7.66 -0.87
N LEU A 183 -12.10 7.29 -0.72
CA LEU A 183 -11.16 7.95 0.18
C LEU A 183 -10.75 9.37 -0.28
N VAL A 184 -11.10 9.76 -1.51
CA VAL A 184 -10.60 10.99 -2.15
C VAL A 184 -9.06 11.03 -2.10
N PHE A 185 -8.45 9.87 -2.34
CA PHE A 185 -7.01 9.66 -2.26
C PHE A 185 -6.47 9.15 -3.60
N ALA A 186 -5.22 9.51 -3.93
CA ALA A 186 -4.59 9.11 -5.17
C ALA A 186 -4.59 7.57 -5.29
N ALA A 187 -5.11 7.05 -6.41
CA ALA A 187 -5.32 5.61 -6.60
C ALA A 187 -4.01 4.80 -6.68
N HIS A 188 -2.90 5.47 -6.97
CA HIS A 188 -1.59 4.86 -7.07
C HIS A 188 -0.49 5.87 -6.76
N ARG A 189 0.26 5.57 -5.70
CA ARG A 189 1.58 6.12 -5.43
C ARG A 189 2.51 4.92 -5.33
N ASP A 190 3.60 4.93 -6.11
CA ASP A 190 4.57 3.84 -6.06
C ASP A 190 5.15 3.75 -4.63
N GLY A 191 5.26 2.55 -4.07
CA GLY A 191 5.78 2.36 -2.71
C GLY A 191 7.21 2.92 -2.54
N GLY A 192 7.99 2.95 -3.61
CA GLY A 192 9.32 3.55 -3.68
C GLY A 192 9.33 5.09 -3.75
N GLN A 193 8.17 5.76 -3.69
CA GLN A 193 8.11 7.20 -3.55
C GLN A 193 8.73 7.61 -2.20
N ARG A 194 9.46 8.73 -2.21
CA ARG A 194 10.15 9.20 -1.02
C ARG A 194 9.19 9.76 0.02
N GLN A 195 9.49 9.47 1.28
CA GLN A 195 8.95 10.25 2.40
C GLN A 195 9.43 11.70 2.25
N PHE A 196 8.63 12.68 2.68
CA PHE A 196 9.03 14.09 2.67
C PHE A 196 10.19 14.31 3.64
N VAL A 197 11.42 14.12 3.16
CA VAL A 197 12.65 14.54 3.84
C VAL A 197 12.89 15.99 3.45
N GLU A 198 12.94 16.91 4.41
CA GLU A 198 13.40 18.29 4.18
C GLU A 198 14.86 18.25 3.70
N ARG A 199 15.06 18.20 2.38
CA ARG A 199 16.25 18.75 1.74
C ARG A 199 15.98 20.23 1.47
N PRO A 200 17.01 21.09 1.47
CA PRO A 200 16.87 22.48 1.04
C PRO A 200 16.16 22.50 -0.32
N VAL A 201 14.91 22.96 -0.30
CA VAL A 201 14.01 22.90 -1.45
C VAL A 201 14.55 23.86 -2.51
N PRO A 202 14.99 23.39 -3.69
CA PRO A 202 15.09 24.29 -4.83
C PRO A 202 13.67 24.76 -5.12
N SER A 203 13.50 26.08 -5.26
CA SER A 203 12.26 26.77 -5.60
C SER A 203 11.29 25.90 -6.42
N VAL A 204 10.08 25.74 -5.89
CA VAL A 204 8.90 25.13 -6.52
C VAL A 204 8.91 25.35 -8.04
N PRO A 205 8.87 24.31 -8.89
CA PRO A 205 8.59 24.52 -10.30
C PRO A 205 7.14 24.92 -10.46
N GLU A 206 6.93 26.01 -11.18
CA GLU A 206 5.64 26.48 -11.68
C GLU A 206 4.83 25.29 -12.28
N GLU A 207 3.59 25.12 -11.81
CA GLU A 207 2.53 24.17 -12.24
C GLU A 207 2.77 22.67 -11.97
N SER A 208 2.01 22.05 -11.05
CA SER A 208 1.95 20.60 -10.74
C SER A 208 1.88 19.67 -11.97
N LEU A 209 2.49 18.47 -11.91
CA LEU A 209 2.32 17.45 -12.96
C LEU A 209 0.90 16.85 -13.05
N ALA A 210 0.04 17.05 -12.05
CA ALA A 210 -1.26 16.36 -11.97
C ALA A 210 -2.15 16.49 -13.24
N PRO A 211 -2.29 17.66 -13.89
CA PRO A 211 -3.07 17.78 -15.13
C PRO A 211 -2.47 16.99 -16.31
N LEU A 212 -1.14 16.88 -16.39
CA LEU A 212 -0.47 16.08 -17.41
C LEU A 212 -0.75 14.58 -17.19
N LEU A 213 -0.67 14.13 -15.93
CA LEU A 213 -0.92 12.72 -15.59
C LEU A 213 -2.36 12.33 -15.94
N ALA A 214 -3.34 13.15 -15.58
CA ALA A 214 -4.74 12.92 -15.91
C ALA A 214 -4.97 12.84 -17.43
N TRP A 215 -4.39 13.77 -18.19
CA TRP A 215 -4.46 13.77 -19.65
C TRP A 215 -3.87 12.50 -20.28
N ALA A 216 -2.76 12.00 -19.74
CA ALA A 216 -2.11 10.78 -20.25
C ALA A 216 -2.91 9.53 -19.88
N GLN A 217 -3.54 9.49 -18.69
CA GLN A 217 -4.37 8.38 -18.23
C GLN A 217 -5.60 8.14 -19.11
N GLU A 218 -6.16 9.18 -19.71
CA GLU A 218 -7.26 9.08 -20.69
C GLU A 218 -6.82 8.46 -22.03
N ARG A 219 -5.51 8.45 -22.32
CA ARG A 219 -4.92 8.14 -23.63
C ARG A 219 -3.94 6.96 -23.59
N LEU A 220 -4.01 6.13 -22.55
CA LEU A 220 -3.05 5.03 -22.35
C LEU A 220 -3.02 4.01 -23.50
N GLY A 221 -4.14 3.86 -24.22
CA GLY A 221 -4.27 2.99 -25.40
C GLY A 221 -3.63 3.55 -26.68
N GLU A 222 -3.28 4.84 -26.69
CA GLU A 222 -2.63 5.51 -27.81
C GLU A 222 -1.10 5.30 -27.77
N PRO A 223 -0.38 5.46 -28.90
CA PRO A 223 1.08 5.33 -28.96
C PRO A 223 1.80 6.53 -28.32
N LEU A 224 1.43 6.90 -27.08
CA LEU A 224 2.08 7.94 -26.31
C LEU A 224 3.56 7.63 -26.06
N THR A 225 4.39 8.63 -26.32
CA THR A 225 5.83 8.66 -26.07
C THR A 225 6.19 9.69 -24.99
N VAL A 226 7.42 9.63 -24.48
CA VAL A 226 7.94 10.66 -23.57
C VAL A 226 8.00 12.04 -24.24
N ALA A 227 8.20 12.09 -25.56
CA ALA A 227 8.19 13.33 -26.31
C ALA A 227 6.78 13.96 -26.31
N ASP A 228 5.73 13.15 -26.44
CA ASP A 228 4.34 13.64 -26.40
C ASP A 228 3.98 14.21 -25.03
N LEU A 229 4.41 13.54 -23.95
CA LEU A 229 4.23 14.04 -22.58
C LEU A 229 4.97 15.37 -22.37
N ALA A 230 6.19 15.49 -22.90
CA ALA A 230 6.99 16.70 -22.79
C ALA A 230 6.36 17.86 -23.57
N ALA A 231 5.90 17.59 -24.79
CA ALA A 231 5.18 18.55 -25.62
C ALA A 231 3.88 19.03 -24.95
N ARG A 232 3.08 18.12 -24.40
CA ARG A 232 1.83 18.45 -23.69
C ARG A 232 2.06 19.32 -22.44
N ALA A 233 3.19 19.13 -21.78
CA ALA A 233 3.60 19.91 -20.61
C ALA A 233 4.40 21.18 -20.98
N ALA A 234 4.56 21.49 -22.28
CA ALA A 234 5.33 22.62 -22.78
C ALA A 234 6.77 22.68 -22.24
N VAL A 235 7.42 21.52 -22.05
CA VAL A 235 8.79 21.42 -21.56
C VAL A 235 9.64 20.49 -22.42
N SER A 236 10.96 20.56 -22.26
CA SER A 236 11.86 19.58 -22.88
C SER A 236 11.76 18.20 -22.20
N PRO A 237 12.09 17.09 -22.90
CA PRO A 237 12.13 15.76 -22.29
C PRO A 237 13.07 15.64 -21.08
N ALA A 238 14.16 16.41 -21.07
CA ALA A 238 15.10 16.44 -19.94
C ALA A 238 14.47 17.12 -18.72
N THR A 239 13.77 18.24 -18.93
CA THR A 239 13.01 18.92 -17.86
C THR A 239 11.89 18.02 -17.34
N LEU A 240 11.15 17.35 -18.22
CA LEU A 240 10.11 16.40 -17.81
C LEU A 240 10.67 15.27 -16.95
N HIS A 241 11.80 14.66 -17.33
CA HIS A 241 12.46 13.65 -16.53
C HIS A 241 12.84 14.15 -15.14
N ARG A 242 13.43 15.35 -15.05
CA ARG A 242 13.79 15.96 -13.77
C ARG A 242 12.57 16.19 -12.89
N ARG A 243 11.46 16.66 -13.47
CA ARG A 243 10.20 16.88 -12.76
C ARG A 243 9.57 15.57 -12.28
N PHE A 244 9.53 14.53 -13.12
CA PHE A 244 9.07 13.21 -12.70
C PHE A 244 9.91 12.63 -11.56
N ARG A 245 11.23 12.81 -11.61
CA ARG A 245 12.12 12.37 -10.52
C ARG A 245 11.89 13.15 -9.23
N ALA A 246 11.65 14.46 -9.32
CA ALA A 246 11.42 15.32 -8.16
C ALA A 246 10.04 15.10 -7.52
N GLU A 247 8.98 15.03 -8.33
CA GLU A 247 7.59 14.98 -7.84
C GLU A 247 7.10 13.54 -7.60
N LEU A 248 7.52 12.57 -8.44
CA LEU A 248 6.98 11.20 -8.43
C LEU A 248 8.03 10.13 -8.11
N GLY A 249 9.31 10.50 -7.98
CA GLY A 249 10.40 9.56 -7.70
C GLY A 249 10.74 8.58 -8.85
N THR A 250 10.04 8.66 -9.99
CA THR A 250 10.16 7.72 -11.12
C THR A 250 10.55 8.43 -12.43
N THR A 251 10.53 7.73 -13.56
CA THR A 251 10.73 8.31 -14.90
C THR A 251 9.42 8.33 -15.69
N PRO A 252 9.24 9.24 -16.66
CA PRO A 252 8.02 9.29 -17.48
C PRO A 252 7.69 7.96 -18.16
N LEU A 253 8.71 7.26 -18.69
CA LEU A 253 8.53 5.98 -19.36
C LEU A 253 8.13 4.86 -18.38
N ALA A 254 8.75 4.81 -17.20
CA ALA A 254 8.43 3.82 -16.17
C ALA A 254 6.99 4.03 -15.67
N TRP A 255 6.62 5.29 -15.38
CA TRP A 255 5.26 5.66 -14.99
C TRP A 255 4.23 5.27 -16.04
N LEU A 256 4.44 5.65 -17.31
CA LEU A 256 3.52 5.33 -18.40
C LEU A 256 3.36 3.81 -18.59
N THR A 257 4.46 3.06 -18.42
CA THR A 257 4.42 1.60 -18.47
C THR A 257 3.58 1.02 -17.33
N GLY A 258 3.73 1.53 -16.10
CA GLY A 258 2.94 1.13 -14.95
C GLY A 258 1.44 1.38 -15.15
N GLU A 259 1.07 2.57 -15.62
CA GLU A 259 -0.32 2.91 -15.91
C GLU A 259 -0.95 2.01 -16.97
N ARG A 260 -0.20 1.66 -18.03
CA ARG A 260 -0.63 0.73 -19.07
C ARG A 260 -0.83 -0.70 -18.55
N VAL A 261 0.04 -1.16 -17.64
CA VAL A 261 -0.16 -2.45 -16.95
C VAL A 261 -1.40 -2.41 -16.07
N ALA A 262 -1.62 -1.33 -15.32
CA ALA A 262 -2.81 -1.17 -14.50
C ALA A 262 -4.10 -1.19 -15.33
N LEU A 263 -4.12 -0.54 -16.50
CA LEU A 263 -5.23 -0.61 -17.45
C LEU A 263 -5.44 -2.04 -17.97
N ALA A 264 -4.38 -2.76 -18.30
CA ALA A 264 -4.47 -4.15 -18.73
C ALA A 264 -5.11 -5.05 -17.66
N CYS A 265 -4.70 -4.91 -16.40
CA CYS A 265 -5.31 -5.62 -15.28
C CYS A 265 -6.81 -5.32 -15.16
N ARG A 266 -7.21 -4.04 -15.23
CA ARG A 266 -8.64 -3.65 -15.21
C ARG A 266 -9.45 -4.28 -16.33
N LEU A 267 -8.90 -4.37 -17.55
CA LEU A 267 -9.60 -5.01 -18.68
C LEU A 267 -9.80 -6.51 -18.44
N ILE A 268 -8.82 -7.18 -17.81
CA ILE A 268 -8.91 -8.60 -17.46
C ILE A 268 -9.92 -8.82 -16.32
N GLU A 269 -9.90 -7.98 -15.29
CA GLU A 269 -10.85 -8.00 -14.17
C GLU A 269 -12.30 -7.86 -14.66
N ARG A 270 -12.52 -6.97 -15.65
CA ARG A 270 -13.81 -6.77 -16.32
C ARG A 270 -14.22 -7.87 -17.31
N GLY A 271 -13.40 -8.92 -17.46
CA GLY A 271 -13.76 -10.11 -18.23
C GLY A 271 -13.30 -10.16 -19.69
N GLU A 272 -12.39 -9.29 -20.16
CA GLU A 272 -11.83 -9.46 -21.51
C GLU A 272 -10.88 -10.68 -21.55
N GLU A 273 -11.22 -11.65 -22.40
CA GLU A 273 -10.50 -12.91 -22.47
C GLU A 273 -9.32 -12.88 -23.45
N ARG A 274 -9.35 -11.99 -24.44
CA ARG A 274 -8.41 -11.97 -25.57
C ARG A 274 -7.20 -11.08 -25.25
N LEU A 275 -6.04 -11.70 -25.07
CA LEU A 275 -4.82 -11.00 -24.62
C LEU A 275 -4.26 -10.01 -25.65
N ASP A 276 -4.49 -10.24 -26.94
CA ASP A 276 -4.22 -9.29 -28.02
C ASP A 276 -5.06 -8.03 -27.90
N VAL A 277 -6.35 -8.16 -27.59
CA VAL A 277 -7.25 -7.02 -27.35
C VAL A 277 -6.86 -6.26 -26.09
N VAL A 278 -6.54 -6.95 -25.01
CA VAL A 278 -6.02 -6.31 -23.79
C VAL A 278 -4.73 -5.54 -24.09
N ALA A 279 -3.77 -6.14 -24.79
CA ALA A 279 -2.51 -5.50 -25.12
C ALA A 279 -2.67 -4.26 -26.00
N ALA A 280 -3.57 -4.32 -26.99
CA ALA A 280 -3.86 -3.19 -27.87
C ALA A 280 -4.55 -2.05 -27.09
N ARG A 281 -5.63 -2.35 -26.36
CA ARG A 281 -6.41 -1.34 -25.62
C ARG A 281 -5.65 -0.73 -24.46
N SER A 282 -4.69 -1.45 -23.88
CA SER A 282 -3.85 -0.94 -22.81
C SER A 282 -2.59 -0.22 -23.31
N GLY A 283 -2.36 -0.13 -24.62
CA GLY A 283 -1.15 0.48 -25.20
C GLY A 283 0.14 -0.30 -24.99
N LEU A 284 0.07 -1.58 -24.58
CA LEU A 284 1.23 -2.47 -24.49
C LEU A 284 1.60 -3.10 -25.83
N GLY A 285 0.74 -2.95 -26.84
CA GLY A 285 0.99 -3.24 -28.25
C GLY A 285 0.86 -4.71 -28.61
N SER A 286 1.59 -5.61 -27.92
CA SER A 286 1.58 -7.03 -28.22
C SER A 286 1.29 -7.90 -27.00
N ALA A 287 0.66 -9.07 -27.24
CA ALA A 287 0.38 -10.04 -26.18
C ALA A 287 1.67 -10.55 -25.50
N ALA A 288 2.80 -10.58 -26.22
CA ALA A 288 4.11 -10.92 -25.65
C ALA A 288 4.58 -9.87 -24.64
N ASN A 289 4.52 -8.58 -25.00
CA ASN A 289 4.89 -7.49 -24.11
C ASN A 289 3.93 -7.41 -22.90
N LEU A 290 2.62 -7.60 -23.12
CA LEU A 290 1.62 -7.71 -22.05
C LEU A 290 2.01 -8.78 -21.02
N ARG A 291 2.29 -10.02 -21.48
CA ARG A 291 2.68 -11.13 -20.59
C ARG A 291 3.93 -10.80 -19.78
N ALA A 292 4.96 -10.24 -20.42
CA ALA A 292 6.20 -9.88 -19.75
C ALA A 292 6.00 -8.79 -18.69
N ARG A 293 5.25 -7.73 -19.02
CA ARG A 293 5.02 -6.59 -18.13
C ARG A 293 4.09 -6.96 -16.97
N VAL A 294 2.95 -7.62 -17.23
CA VAL A 294 2.02 -8.06 -16.18
C VAL A 294 2.72 -9.00 -15.20
N ARG A 295 3.51 -9.97 -15.69
CA ARG A 295 4.24 -10.88 -14.81
C ARG A 295 5.27 -10.15 -13.95
N ARG A 296 5.99 -9.18 -14.51
CA ARG A 296 6.98 -8.41 -13.74
C ARG A 296 6.32 -7.59 -12.64
N GLU A 297 5.23 -6.87 -12.95
CA GLU A 297 4.62 -5.94 -12.00
C GLU A 297 3.69 -6.63 -10.98
N THR A 298 3.03 -7.73 -11.36
CA THR A 298 2.02 -8.41 -10.50
C THR A 298 2.50 -9.73 -9.93
N GLY A 299 3.61 -10.29 -10.43
CA GLY A 299 4.06 -11.64 -10.12
C GLY A 299 3.25 -12.77 -10.80
N LEU A 300 2.14 -12.45 -11.47
CA LEU A 300 1.24 -13.43 -12.09
C LEU A 300 1.26 -13.36 -13.62
N SER A 301 1.05 -14.50 -14.28
CA SER A 301 0.71 -14.49 -15.71
C SER A 301 -0.69 -13.90 -15.91
N PRO A 302 -1.03 -13.34 -17.09
CA PRO A 302 -2.38 -12.83 -17.33
C PRO A 302 -3.50 -13.84 -17.09
N SER A 303 -3.26 -15.13 -17.38
CA SER A 303 -4.23 -16.20 -17.12
C SER A 303 -4.38 -16.52 -15.63
N ALA A 304 -3.27 -16.52 -14.87
CA ALA A 304 -3.31 -16.67 -13.42
C ALA A 304 -3.96 -15.47 -12.74
N TYR A 305 -3.68 -14.26 -13.23
CA TYR A 305 -4.31 -13.02 -12.77
C TYR A 305 -5.82 -13.07 -12.98
N ARG A 306 -6.29 -13.46 -14.17
CA ARG A 306 -7.72 -13.63 -14.47
C ARG A 306 -8.40 -14.65 -13.57
N ARG A 307 -7.76 -15.81 -13.36
CA ARG A 307 -8.31 -16.83 -12.46
C ARG A 307 -8.47 -16.30 -11.03
N ARG A 308 -7.57 -15.42 -10.59
CA ARG A 308 -7.57 -14.87 -9.24
C ARG A 308 -8.52 -13.69 -9.05
N PHE A 309 -8.65 -12.80 -10.04
CA PHE A 309 -9.36 -11.52 -9.91
C PHE A 309 -10.46 -11.30 -10.96
N GLY A 310 -10.75 -12.30 -11.78
CA GLY A 310 -11.84 -12.24 -12.76
C GLY A 310 -13.22 -12.28 -12.09
N PRO A 311 -14.30 -12.16 -12.88
CA PRO A 311 -15.68 -11.95 -12.40
C PRO A 311 -16.26 -13.00 -11.43
N ALA A 312 -15.55 -14.10 -11.17
CA ALA A 312 -15.98 -15.22 -10.32
C ALA A 312 -15.26 -15.31 -8.96
N ALA A 313 -14.35 -14.37 -8.63
CA ALA A 313 -13.55 -14.42 -7.40
C ALA A 313 -14.17 -13.53 -6.29
N GLY A 314 -15.15 -14.05 -5.56
CA GLY A 314 -15.78 -13.36 -4.43
C GLY A 314 -15.65 -14.16 -3.14
N GLU A 315 -14.49 -14.10 -2.47
CA GLU A 315 -14.31 -14.63 -1.10
C GLU A 315 -13.73 -13.52 -0.21
N ALA A 316 -14.31 -13.36 0.99
CA ALA A 316 -13.91 -12.33 1.95
C ALA A 316 -12.60 -12.71 2.67
N VAL A 317 -11.78 -11.71 3.03
CA VAL A 317 -10.49 -11.89 3.72
C VAL A 317 -10.59 -11.35 5.16
N ARG A 318 -10.02 -12.02 6.17
CA ARG A 318 -10.11 -11.57 7.58
C ARG A 318 -8.92 -10.67 7.99
N VAL A 319 -9.15 -9.56 8.70
CA VAL A 319 -8.15 -8.52 9.09
C VAL A 319 -8.25 -8.07 10.56
#